data_AF-A0A1W9I5C2-F1
#
_entry.id   AF-A0A1W9I5C2-F1
#
_cell.length_a   1.000
_cell.length_b   1.000
_cell.length_c   1.000
_cell.angle_alpha   90.00
_cell.angle_beta   90.00
_cell.angle_gamma   90.00
#
_symmetry.space_group_name_H-M   'P 1'
#
loop_
_entity.id
_entity.type
_entity.pdbx_description
1 polymer ?
#
loop_
_entity_poly.entity_id
_entity_poly.type
_entity_poly.pdbx_seq_one_letter_code
_entity_poly.pdbx_strand_id
1 'polypeptide(L)' 'MPLISFARWRLLGSSISDMPALAAPGPDLLLMAELKRLGNNLNQLVRLFHREKHEPPIGLDGVLDEIRRLINRELAGDR' A
#
# COMPACT_ATOMS: atom_id res chain seq x y z
N MET A 1 23.53 0.34 12.07
CA MET A 1 22.93 0.95 10.86
C MET A 1 21.59 1.53 11.26
N PRO A 2 21.36 2.85 11.17
CA PRO A 2 20.09 3.43 11.57
C PRO A 2 19.01 3.13 10.51
N LEU A 3 17.87 2.61 10.96
CA LEU A 3 16.70 2.32 10.13
C LEU A 3 16.20 3.63 9.50
N ILE A 4 16.25 3.73 8.17
CA ILE A 4 15.63 4.84 7.45
C ILE A 4 14.15 4.49 7.29
N SER A 5 13.27 5.30 7.87
CA SER A 5 11.82 5.11 7.72
C SER A 5 11.40 5.29 6.26
N PHE A 6 10.36 4.57 5.83
CA PHE A 6 9.80 4.66 4.47
C PHE A 6 9.50 6.12 4.05
N ALA A 7 8.98 6.95 4.97
CA ALA A 7 8.76 8.37 4.72
C ALA A 7 10.04 9.12 4.37
N ARG A 8 11.14 8.82 5.07
CA ARG A 8 12.45 9.44 4.83
C ARG A 8 13.08 8.90 3.54
N TRP A 9 12.87 7.63 3.20
CA TRP A 9 13.27 7.06 1.90
C TRP A 9 12.53 7.70 0.72
N ARG A 10 11.22 7.88 0.85
CA ARG A 10 10.37 8.55 -0.16
C ARG A 10 10.71 10.03 -0.33
N LEU A 11 11.08 10.73 0.75
CA LEU A 11 11.55 12.12 0.69
C LEU A 11 12.91 12.25 -0.03
N LEU A 12 13.71 11.19 -0.08
CA LEU A 12 14.99 11.16 -0.79
C LEU A 12 14.84 10.87 -2.30
N GLY A 13 13.61 10.77 -2.82
CA GLY A 13 13.34 10.55 -4.25
C GLY A 13 13.80 9.20 -4.79
N SER A 14 14.09 8.25 -3.90
CA SER A 14 14.60 6.93 -4.27
C SER A 14 13.46 6.01 -4.69
N SER A 15 13.73 5.12 -5.65
CA SER A 15 12.74 4.13 -6.10
C SER A 15 12.35 3.21 -4.95
N ILE A 16 11.08 2.77 -4.94
CA ILE A 16 10.57 1.75 -3.99
C ILE A 16 11.40 0.47 -4.08
N SER A 17 11.92 0.16 -5.28
CA SER A 17 12.76 -1.01 -5.55
C SER A 17 14.13 -0.97 -4.86
N ASP A 18 14.62 0.21 -4.48
CA ASP A 18 15.96 0.39 -3.90
C ASP A 18 15.94 0.44 -2.37
N MET A 19 14.76 0.34 -1.76
CA MET A 19 14.62 0.48 -0.33
C MET A 19 15.28 -0.70 0.40
N PRO A 20 16.22 -0.47 1.33
CA PRO A 20 16.80 -1.55 2.11
C PRO A 20 15.70 -2.25 2.88
N ALA A 21 15.67 -3.59 2.81
CA ALA A 21 14.71 -4.42 3.53
C ALA A 21 14.69 -3.99 5.01
N LEU A 22 13.55 -3.44 5.44
CA LEU A 22 13.33 -3.01 6.81
C LEU A 22 13.40 -4.23 7.72
N ALA A 23 14.56 -4.45 8.33
CA ALA A 23 14.70 -5.33 9.48
C ALA A 23 14.12 -4.61 10.70
N ALA A 24 12.80 -4.50 10.77
CA ALA A 24 12.09 -4.14 11.99
C ALA A 24 11.30 -5.36 12.46
N PRO A 25 11.50 -5.84 13.70
CA PRO A 25 10.69 -6.91 14.28
C PRO A 25 9.35 -6.29 14.68
N GLY A 26 8.43 -6.21 13.73
CA GLY A 26 7.08 -5.71 13.94
C GLY A 26 6.47 -5.14 12.66
N PRO A 27 5.13 -5.09 12.56
CA PRO A 27 4.44 -4.60 11.38
C PRO A 27 4.82 -3.14 11.12
N ASP A 28 5.17 -2.81 9.87
CA ASP A 28 5.42 -1.42 9.48
C ASP A 28 4.08 -0.66 9.48
N LEU A 29 3.76 -0.07 10.64
CA LEU A 29 2.51 0.66 10.86
C LEU A 29 2.31 1.81 9.87
N LEU A 30 3.41 2.41 9.39
CA LEU A 30 3.35 3.49 8.41
C LEU A 30 3.00 2.93 7.03
N LEU A 31 3.64 1.83 6.62
CA LEU A 31 3.29 1.10 5.40
C LEU A 31 1.82 0.66 5.44
N MET A 32 1.35 0.11 6.56
CA MET A 32 -0.05 -0.29 6.73
C MET A 32 -1.03 0.88 6.60
N ALA A 33 -0.70 2.04 7.18
CA ALA A 33 -1.53 3.23 7.08
C ALA A 33 -1.61 3.73 5.63
N GLU A 34 -0.49 3.72 4.91
CA GLU A 34 -0.42 4.09 3.49
C GLU A 34 -1.20 3.12 2.60
N LEU A 35 -1.07 1.81 2.81
CA LEU A 35 -1.82 0.79 2.08
C LEU A 35 -3.33 0.91 2.31
N LYS A 36 -3.76 1.15 3.56
CA LYS A 36 -5.18 1.39 3.87
C LYS A 36 -5.71 2.64 3.18
N ARG A 37 -4.94 3.74 3.20
CA ARG A 37 -5.31 4.98 2.51
C ARG A 37 -5.45 4.74 1.00
N LEU A 38 -4.49 4.04 0.40
CA LEU A 38 -4.52 3.72 -1.02
C LEU A 38 -5.75 2.88 -1.38
N GLY A 39 -6.03 1.80 -0.63
CA GLY A 39 -7.20 0.96 -0.85
C GLY A 39 -8.53 1.73 -0.71
N ASN A 40 -8.62 2.67 0.24
CA ASN A 40 -9.80 3.52 0.39
C ASN A 40 -10.02 4.44 -0.80
N ASN A 41 -8.96 5.09 -1.29
CA ASN A 41 -9.04 5.97 -2.46
C ASN A 41 -9.45 5.20 -3.71
N LEU A 42 -8.89 4.01 -3.93
CA LEU A 42 -9.27 3.14 -5.05
C LEU A 42 -10.73 2.70 -4.97
N ASN A 43 -11.22 2.32 -3.79
CA ASN A 43 -12.63 2.01 -3.58
C ASN A 43 -13.56 3.21 -3.86
N GLN A 44 -13.13 4.42 -3.53
CA GLN A 44 -13.88 5.63 -3.88
C GLN A 44 -13.93 5.84 -5.40
N LEU A 45 -12.83 5.61 -6.11
CA LEU A 45 -12.79 5.66 -7.57
C LEU A 45 -13.73 4.63 -8.20
N VAL A 46 -13.69 3.36 -7.75
CA VAL A 46 -14.64 2.32 -8.22
C VAL A 46 -16.09 2.79 -8.05
N ARG A 47 -16.43 3.33 -6.88
CA ARG A 47 -17.78 3.87 -6.62
C ARG A 47 -18.13 5.03 -7.54
N LEU A 48 -17.16 5.89 -7.87
CA LEU A 48 -17.36 6.99 -8.80
C LEU A 48 -17.61 6.49 -10.22
N PHE A 49 -16.82 5.55 -10.72
CA PHE A 49 -17.05 4.89 -12.00
C PHE A 49 -18.46 4.30 -12.09
N HIS A 50 -18.87 3.53 -11.08
CA HIS A 50 -20.23 2.96 -11.02
C HIS A 50 -21.32 4.03 -10.98
N ARG A 51 -21.12 5.11 -10.21
CA ARG A 51 -22.06 6.23 -10.12
C ARG A 51 -22.25 6.94 -11.47
N GLU A 52 -21.16 7.09 -12.23
CA GLU A 52 -21.15 7.72 -13.54
C GLU A 52 -21.50 6.75 -14.68
N LYS A 53 -21.84 5.49 -14.36
CA LYS A 53 -22.13 4.40 -15.33
C LYS A 53 -20.97 4.11 -16.28
N HIS A 54 -19.75 4.38 -15.83
CA HIS A 54 -18.53 3.99 -16.50
C HIS A 54 -18.04 2.65 -15.96
N GLU A 55 -17.44 1.85 -16.83
CA GLU A 55 -16.74 0.64 -16.42
C GLU A 55 -15.46 1.03 -15.68
N PRO A 56 -15.15 0.41 -14.53
CA PRO A 56 -13.88 0.65 -13.86
C PRO A 56 -12.69 0.28 -14.77
N PRO A 57 -11.53 0.91 -14.59
CA PRO A 57 -10.32 0.56 -15.31
C PRO A 57 -9.98 -0.93 -15.19
N ILE A 58 -9.63 -1.57 -16.31
CA ILE A 58 -9.19 -2.97 -16.34
C ILE A 58 -8.02 -3.15 -15.36
N GLY A 59 -8.14 -4.13 -14.47
CA GLY A 59 -7.12 -4.47 -13.48
C GLY A 59 -7.23 -3.75 -12.14
N LEU A 60 -8.19 -2.82 -11.96
CA LEU A 60 -8.41 -2.13 -10.69
C LEU A 60 -8.75 -3.09 -9.54
N ASP A 61 -9.55 -4.11 -9.81
CA ASP A 61 -9.88 -5.15 -8.82
C ASP A 61 -8.63 -5.95 -8.41
N GLY A 62 -7.74 -6.24 -9.37
CA GLY A 62 -6.46 -6.90 -9.11
C GLY A 62 -5.55 -6.07 -8.21
N VAL A 63 -5.50 -4.75 -8.42
CA VAL A 63 -4.75 -3.84 -7.55
C VAL A 63 -5.33 -3.80 -6.14
N LEU A 64 -6.66 -3.76 -6.01
CA LEU A 64 -7.33 -3.80 -4.70
C LEU A 64 -7.05 -5.09 -3.95
N ASP A 65 -7.05 -6.23 -4.63
CA ASP A 65 -6.75 -7.53 -4.04
C ASP A 65 -5.29 -7.66 -3.63
N GLU A 66 -4.36 -7.12 -4.42
CA GLU A 66 -2.93 -7.10 -4.06
C GLU A 66 -2.68 -6.24 -2.81
N ILE A 67 -3.34 -5.07 -2.69
CA ILE A 67 -3.27 -4.22 -1.48
C ILE A 67 -3.81 -4.98 -0.26
N ARG A 68 -4.92 -5.71 -0.39
CA ARG A 68 -5.47 -6.53 0.69
C ARG A 68 -4.51 -7.64 1.11
N ARG A 69 -3.87 -8.32 0.15
CA ARG A 69 -2.85 -9.35 0.43
C ARG A 69 -1.65 -8.79 1.17
N LEU A 70 -1.16 -7.61 0.77
CA LEU A 70 -0.05 -6.93 1.44
C LEU A 70 -0.41 -6.57 2.88
N ILE A 71 -1.58 -5.99 3.13
CA ILE A 71 -2.05 -5.69 4.49
C ILE A 71 -2.13 -6.96 5.34
N ASN A 72 -2.69 -8.04 4.80
CA ASN A 72 -2.82 -9.31 5.53
C ASN A 72 -1.46 -9.97 5.80
N ARG A 73 -0.48 -9.82 4.91
CA ARG A 73 0.88 -10.32 5.09
C ARG A 73 1.60 -9.58 6.22
N GLU A 74 1.51 -8.26 6.23
CA GLU A 74 2.09 -7.42 7.30
C GLU A 74 1.45 -7.73 8.66
N LEU A 75 0.13 -7.96 8.71
CA LEU A 75 -0.56 -8.39 9.93
C LEU A 75 -0.19 -9.81 10.39
N ALA A 76 0.13 -10.71 9.45
CA ALA A 76 0.48 -12.09 9.76
C ALA A 76 1.94 -12.27 10.18
N GLY A 77 2.85 -11.38 9.76
CA GLY A 77 4.25 -11.34 10.19
C GLY A 77 4.45 -10.91 11.65
N ASP A 78 3.37 -10.53 12.35
CA ASP A 78 3.33 -10.13 13.76
C ASP A 78 3.00 -11.31 14.71
N ARG A 79 3.00 -12.56 14.21
CA ARG A 79 2.78 -13.79 15.01
C ARG A 79 4.04 -14.65 15.14
#